data_AF-A0A3D0SDC8-F1
#
_entry.id   AF-A0A3D0SDC8-F1
#
_cell.length_a   1.000
_cell.length_b   1.000
_cell.length_c   1.000
_cell.angle_alpha   90.00
_cell.angle_beta   90.00
_cell.angle_gamma   90.00
#
_symmetry.space_group_name_H-M   'P 1'
#
loop_
_entity.id
_entity.type
_entity.pdbx_description
1 polymer ?
#
loop_
_entity_poly.entity_id
_entity_poly.type
_entity_poly.pdbx_seq_one_letter_code
_entity_poly.pdbx_strand_id
1 'polypeptide(L)'
;RYADALGVGRARLLARPALVDDAHLAGLQVLGWTVRDDDPGGPELVDAEIRVLLDAGIDGLFTDHPDTTLLVRDAWAAERLSRAAGRTEGRAGGRTAAAAPGSA
;
A
#
# COMPACT_ATOMS: atom_id res chain seq x y z
N ARG A 1 -4.10 -24.17 16.20
CA ARG A 1 -4.15 -22.72 15.89
C ARG A 1 -5.61 -22.37 15.64
N TYR A 2 -6.15 -21.33 16.28
CA TYR A 2 -7.58 -20.97 16.17
C TYR A 2 -7.85 -19.93 15.07
N ALA A 3 -6.90 -19.02 14.82
CA ALA A 3 -6.98 -18.01 13.78
C ALA A 3 -5.59 -17.71 13.18
N ASP A 4 -5.59 -17.29 11.92
CA ASP A 4 -4.41 -16.90 11.14
C ASP A 4 -4.43 -15.41 10.74
N ALA A 5 -5.49 -14.68 11.11
CA ALA A 5 -5.70 -13.29 10.73
C ALA A 5 -6.31 -12.44 11.86
N LEU A 6 -6.04 -11.14 11.80
CA LEU A 6 -6.63 -10.10 12.64
C LEU A 6 -7.69 -9.32 11.84
N GLY A 7 -8.92 -9.28 12.34
CA GLY A 7 -9.95 -8.38 11.84
C GLY A 7 -9.94 -7.06 12.61
N VAL A 8 -9.49 -5.96 12.00
CA VAL A 8 -9.25 -4.69 12.69
C VAL A 8 -10.08 -3.56 12.10
N GLY A 9 -10.71 -2.76 12.98
CA GLY A 9 -11.46 -1.58 12.56
C GLY A 9 -10.59 -0.56 11.81
N ARG A 10 -11.08 0.01 10.70
CA ARG A 10 -10.31 0.92 9.83
C ARG A 10 -9.70 2.08 10.59
N ALA A 11 -10.44 2.68 11.53
CA ALA A 11 -9.97 3.82 12.31
C ALA A 11 -8.76 3.45 13.17
N ARG A 12 -8.70 2.21 13.66
CA ARG A 12 -7.56 1.70 14.42
C ARG A 12 -6.35 1.46 13.54
N LEU A 13 -6.54 0.96 12.31
CA LEU A 13 -5.46 0.79 11.34
C LEU A 13 -4.90 2.15 10.88
N LEU A 14 -5.76 3.12 10.58
CA LEU A 14 -5.36 4.49 10.22
C LEU A 14 -4.59 5.18 11.35
N ALA A 15 -5.01 4.98 12.60
CA ALA A 15 -4.33 5.56 13.77
C ALA A 15 -2.99 4.87 14.09
N ARG A 16 -2.79 3.60 13.68
CA ARG A 16 -1.56 2.84 13.94
C ARG A 16 -1.27 1.87 12.78
N PRO A 17 -0.76 2.37 11.64
CA PRO A 17 -0.47 1.52 10.48
C PRO A 17 0.63 0.48 10.77
N ALA A 18 1.58 0.79 11.67
CA ALA A 18 2.65 -0.13 12.10
C ALA A 18 2.11 -1.42 12.77
N LEU A 19 0.83 -1.48 13.15
CA LEU A 19 0.20 -2.73 13.60
C LEU A 19 0.25 -3.82 12.51
N VAL A 20 0.24 -3.44 11.23
CA VAL A 20 0.33 -4.39 10.12
C VAL A 20 1.68 -5.10 10.13
N ASP A 21 2.78 -4.34 10.24
CA ASP A 21 4.12 -4.90 10.36
C ASP A 21 4.25 -5.83 11.58
N ASP A 22 3.73 -5.40 12.74
CA ASP A 22 3.72 -6.20 13.97
C ASP A 22 2.98 -7.54 13.76
N ALA A 23 1.84 -7.52 13.04
CA ALA A 23 1.05 -8.71 12.76
C ALA A 23 1.73 -9.65 11.76
N HIS A 24 2.32 -9.10 10.70
CA HIS A 24 3.08 -9.87 9.71
C HIS A 24 4.31 -10.53 10.33
N LEU A 25 5.02 -9.85 11.22
CA LEU A 25 6.14 -10.43 11.99
C LEU A 25 5.68 -11.61 12.89
N ALA A 26 4.44 -11.57 13.37
CA ALA A 26 3.81 -12.67 14.10
C ALA A 26 3.22 -13.77 13.19
N GLY A 27 3.35 -13.64 11.86
CA GLY A 27 2.80 -14.58 10.89
C GLY A 27 1.27 -14.56 10.81
N LEU A 28 0.67 -13.38 11.05
CA LEU A 28 -0.78 -13.15 10.95
C LEU A 28 -1.09 -12.20 9.80
N GLN A 29 -2.19 -12.45 9.09
CA GLN A 29 -2.74 -11.52 8.11
C GLN A 29 -3.56 -10.42 8.80
N VAL A 30 -3.79 -9.30 8.12
CA VAL A 30 -4.60 -8.18 8.61
C VAL A 30 -5.71 -7.85 7.62
N LEU A 31 -6.96 -7.96 8.09
CA LEU A 31 -8.16 -7.61 7.35
C LEU A 31 -8.83 -6.39 7.99
N GLY A 32 -8.95 -5.29 7.24
CA GLY A 32 -9.59 -4.06 7.70
C GLY A 32 -11.11 -4.10 7.54
N TRP A 33 -11.87 -3.49 8.46
CA TRP A 33 -13.33 -3.34 8.35
C TRP A 33 -13.83 -2.03 9.00
N THR A 34 -14.95 -1.43 8.61
CA THR A 34 -15.64 -1.53 7.32
C THR A 34 -15.38 -0.25 6.55
N VAL A 35 -15.13 -0.36 5.26
CA VAL A 35 -14.98 0.77 4.33
C VAL A 35 -16.32 1.00 3.62
N ARG A 36 -16.80 2.23 3.61
CA ARG A 36 -18.03 2.60 2.91
C ARG A 36 -17.94 4.03 2.38
N ASP A 37 -18.40 4.24 1.16
CA ASP A 37 -18.29 5.51 0.44
C ASP A 37 -19.23 6.58 0.99
N ASP A 38 -20.30 6.15 1.68
CA ASP A 38 -21.29 7.00 2.34
C ASP A 38 -20.88 7.40 3.77
N ASP A 39 -19.67 7.04 4.20
CA ASP A 39 -19.16 7.47 5.50
C ASP A 39 -18.88 8.98 5.54
N PRO A 40 -18.89 9.58 6.75
CA PRO A 40 -18.60 11.00 6.91
C PRO A 40 -17.26 11.38 6.28
N GLY A 41 -17.29 12.41 5.43
CA GLY A 41 -16.13 12.85 4.64
C GLY A 41 -16.22 12.49 3.16
N GLY A 42 -17.16 11.62 2.77
CA GLY A 42 -17.46 11.32 1.38
C GLY A 42 -16.46 10.38 0.71
N PRO A 43 -16.74 9.97 -0.53
CA PRO A 43 -15.97 8.93 -1.24
C PRO A 43 -14.51 9.33 -1.43
N GLU A 44 -14.19 10.61 -1.63
CA GLU A 44 -12.81 11.04 -1.85
C GLU A 44 -11.93 10.84 -0.61
N LEU A 45 -12.49 11.06 0.59
CA LEU A 45 -11.76 10.78 1.83
C LEU A 45 -11.57 9.28 2.01
N VAL A 46 -12.63 8.51 1.75
CA VAL A 46 -12.62 7.04 1.87
C VAL A 46 -11.58 6.43 0.93
N ASP A 47 -11.50 6.90 -0.31
CA ASP A 47 -10.48 6.50 -1.29
C ASP A 47 -9.06 6.78 -0.78
N ALA A 48 -8.84 7.95 -0.17
CA ALA A 48 -7.55 8.30 0.42
C ALA A 48 -7.20 7.40 1.61
N GLU A 49 -8.17 7.07 2.47
CA GLU A 49 -7.99 6.13 3.58
C GLU A 49 -7.65 4.73 3.08
N ILE A 50 -8.33 4.22 2.05
CA ILE A 50 -8.03 2.92 1.43
C ILE A 50 -6.57 2.90 0.95
N ARG A 51 -6.09 3.97 0.30
CA ARG A 51 -4.69 4.07 -0.15
C ARG A 51 -3.71 4.02 1.00
N VAL A 52 -3.98 4.70 2.12
CA VAL A 52 -3.15 4.65 3.33
C VAL A 52 -3.10 3.23 3.89
N LEU A 53 -4.23 2.52 3.92
CA LEU A 53 -4.29 1.14 4.38
C LEU A 53 -3.50 0.20 3.46
N LEU A 54 -3.63 0.33 2.14
CA LEU A 54 -2.86 -0.43 1.16
C LEU A 54 -1.35 -0.15 1.28
N ASP A 55 -0.97 1.11 1.52
CA ASP A 55 0.42 1.49 1.80
C ASP A 55 0.95 0.87 3.09
N ALA A 56 0.11 0.71 4.11
CA ALA A 56 0.44 0.00 5.33
C ALA A 56 0.56 -1.52 5.13
N GLY A 57 0.13 -2.06 3.98
CA GLY A 57 0.30 -3.47 3.63
C GLY A 57 -0.81 -4.38 4.12
N ILE A 58 -2.04 -3.88 4.33
CA ILE A 58 -3.15 -4.76 4.70
C ILE A 58 -3.39 -5.87 3.67
N ASP A 59 -3.85 -7.03 4.13
CA ASP A 59 -4.08 -8.20 3.29
C ASP A 59 -5.47 -8.23 2.66
N GLY A 60 -6.42 -7.46 3.22
CA GLY A 60 -7.77 -7.37 2.68
C GLY A 60 -8.66 -6.36 3.40
N LEU A 61 -9.81 -6.07 2.78
CA LEU A 61 -10.82 -5.15 3.28
C LEU A 61 -12.20 -5.80 3.24
N PHE A 62 -12.98 -5.53 4.28
CA PHE A 62 -14.43 -5.64 4.24
C PHE A 62 -15.01 -4.27 3.87
N THR A 63 -15.80 -4.24 2.80
CA THR A 63 -16.39 -3.03 2.24
C THR A 63 -17.82 -3.30 1.81
N ASP A 64 -18.67 -2.30 1.99
CA ASP A 64 -20.06 -2.34 1.48
C ASP A 64 -20.13 -1.85 0.03
N HIS A 65 -19.03 -1.26 -0.49
CA HIS A 65 -18.90 -0.70 -1.84
C HIS A 65 -17.71 -1.37 -2.56
N PRO A 66 -17.82 -2.66 -2.93
CA PRO A 66 -16.69 -3.43 -3.47
C PRO A 66 -16.22 -2.94 -4.84
N ASP A 67 -17.11 -2.41 -5.68
CA ASP A 67 -16.79 -1.86 -6.99
C ASP A 67 -15.84 -0.66 -6.91
N THR A 68 -16.17 0.34 -6.10
CA THR A 68 -15.33 1.53 -5.90
C THR A 68 -14.03 1.17 -5.17
N THR A 69 -14.10 0.31 -4.16
CA THR A 69 -12.91 -0.18 -3.44
C THR A 69 -11.91 -0.88 -4.39
N LEU A 70 -12.40 -1.68 -5.34
CA LEU A 70 -11.55 -2.34 -6.34
C LEU A 70 -10.92 -1.33 -7.30
N LEU A 71 -11.65 -0.30 -7.73
CA LEU A 71 -11.11 0.77 -8.58
C LEU A 71 -9.94 1.50 -7.90
N VAL A 72 -10.07 1.81 -6.61
CA VAL A 72 -9.00 2.46 -5.83
C VAL A 72 -7.77 1.56 -5.71
N ARG A 73 -7.96 0.26 -5.41
CA ARG A 73 -6.87 -0.72 -5.33
C ARG A 73 -6.12 -0.83 -6.66
N ASP A 74 -6.84 -0.91 -7.78
CA ASP A 74 -6.25 -1.09 -9.10
C ASP A 74 -5.45 0.13 -9.53
N ALA A 75 -5.98 1.33 -9.28
CA ALA A 75 -5.27 2.58 -9.49
C ALA A 75 -3.97 2.64 -8.64
N TRP A 76 -4.06 2.31 -7.35
CA TRP A 76 -2.90 2.26 -6.45
C TRP A 76 -1.83 1.25 -6.92
N ALA A 77 -2.24 0.07 -7.38
CA ALA A 77 -1.34 -0.97 -7.86
C ALA A 77 -0.62 -0.54 -9.14
N ALA A 78 -1.37 0.03 -10.10
CA ALA A 78 -0.80 0.57 -11.34
C ALA A 78 0.26 1.65 -11.05
N GLU A 79 -0.02 2.58 -10.13
CA GLU A 79 0.92 3.62 -9.72
C GLU A 79 2.21 3.05 -9.08
N ARG A 80 2.10 2.00 -8.26
CA ARG A 80 3.29 1.33 -7.69
C ARG A 80 4.15 0.69 -8.78
N LEU A 81 3.52 0.02 -9.74
CA LEU A 81 4.21 -0.62 -10.86
C LEU A 81 4.93 0.41 -11.73
N SER A 82 4.25 1.50 -12.10
CA SER A 82 4.88 2.60 -12.86
C SER A 82 6.07 3.21 -12.12
N ARG A 83 5.94 3.44 -10.80
CA ARG A 83 7.06 3.94 -9.97
C ARG A 83 8.23 2.96 -9.90
N ALA A 84 7.97 1.66 -9.89
CA ALA A 84 9.02 0.64 -9.90
C ALA A 84 9.77 0.61 -11.23
N ALA A 85 9.06 0.70 -12.35
CA ALA A 85 9.64 0.73 -13.69
C ALA A 85 10.54 1.97 -13.92
N GLY A 86 10.09 3.15 -13.49
CA GLY A 86 10.91 4.37 -13.61
C GLY A 86 12.22 4.32 -12.79
N ARG A 87 12.23 3.62 -11.64
CA ARG A 87 13.46 3.41 -10.85
C ARG A 87 14.46 2.50 -11.56
N THR A 88 13.99 1.49 -12.30
CA THR A 88 14.88 0.60 -13.06
C THR A 88 15.57 1.31 -14.23
N GLU A 89 14.87 2.21 -14.91
CA GLU A 89 15.41 2.99 -16.03
C GLU A 89 16.46 4.02 -15.55
N GLY A 90 16.18 4.73 -14.45
CA GLY A 90 17.14 5.69 -13.87
C GLY A 90 18.44 5.04 -13.36
N ARG A 91 18.40 3.79 -12.88
CA ARG A 91 19.60 3.05 -12.45
C ARG A 91 20.45 2.56 -13.64
N ALA A 92 19.85 2.33 -14.80
CA ALA A 92 20.57 1.93 -16.01
C ALA A 92 21.31 3.10 -16.69
N GLY A 93 20.82 4.34 -16.54
CA GLY A 93 21.42 5.55 -17.12
C GLY A 93 22.66 6.11 -16.40
N GLY A 94 23.00 5.59 -15.21
CA GLY A 94 24.07 6.14 -14.36
C GLY A 94 25.49 5.61 -14.61
N ARG A 95 25.76 4.89 -15.70
CA ARG A 95 27.11 4.37 -16.03
C ARG A 95 27.66 4.98 -17.32
N THR A 96 28.14 6.22 -17.27
CA THR A 96 29.04 6.76 -18.30
C THR A 96 30.15 7.62 -17.70
N ALA A 97 31.39 7.24 -18.06
CA ALA A 97 32.65 7.98 -18.02
C ALA A 97 33.31 8.26 -16.65
N ALA A 98 34.06 7.28 -16.14
CA ALA A 98 35.30 7.57 -15.42
C ALA A 98 36.43 7.70 -16.45
N ALA A 99 36.88 8.93 -16.70
CA ALA A 99 38.06 9.21 -17.50
C ALA A 99 39.31 8.66 -16.79
N ALA A 100 40.14 7.93 -17.54
CA ALA A 100 41.43 7.43 -17.06
C ALA A 100 42.42 8.60 -16.82
N PRO A 101 43.23 8.57 -15.75
CA PRO A 101 44.31 9.54 -15.58
C PRO A 101 45.45 9.20 -16.55
N GLY A 102 45.79 10.15 -17.42
CA GLY A 102 46.94 10.07 -18.30
C GLY A 102 48.25 10.12 -17.52
N SER A 103 49.14 9.20 -17.85
CA SER A 103 50.54 9.13 -17.41
C SER A 103 51.46 9.67 -18.51
N ALA A 104 52.22 10.72 -18.23
CA ALA A 104 53.61 10.98 -18.67
C ALA A 104 54.04 12.39 -18.24
#